data_AF-A0A434AYQ8-F1
#
_entry.id   AF-A0A434AYQ8-F1
#
_cell.length_a   1.000
_cell.length_b   1.000
_cell.length_c   1.000
_cell.angle_alpha   90.00
_cell.angle_beta   90.00
_cell.angle_gamma   90.00
#
_symmetry.space_group_name_H-M   'P 1'
#
loop_
_entity.id
_entity.type
_entity.pdbx_description
1 polymer ?
#
loop_
_entity_poly.entity_id
_entity_poly.type
_entity_poly.pdbx_seq_one_letter_code
_entity_poly.pdbx_strand_id
1 'polypeptide(L)'
;MSSRIRNFEFYANQEISGFEIEVVYSFFNGVDGVTDIYCMENRIQLVYDSSVLNESQILIMVSELGLEEMKRDKVKSNFFRFLTTFKKRLHGANR
;
A
#
# COMPACT_ATOMS: atom_id res chain seq x y z
N MET A 1 -14.23 -16.89 20.45
CA MET A 1 -12.89 -16.66 19.87
C MET A 1 -12.97 -15.38 19.07
N SER A 2 -12.33 -14.29 19.51
CA SER A 2 -12.27 -13.07 18.69
C SER A 2 -11.47 -13.36 17.43
N SER A 3 -12.02 -13.03 16.27
CA SER A 3 -11.29 -13.09 15.01
C SER A 3 -10.04 -12.22 15.16
N ARG A 4 -8.86 -12.83 14.93
CA ARG A 4 -7.57 -12.12 14.86
C ARG A 4 -7.39 -11.40 13.53
N ILE A 5 -8.29 -11.65 12.58
CA ILE A 5 -8.30 -10.98 11.29
C ILE A 5 -8.79 -9.55 11.47
N ARG A 6 -7.98 -8.61 11.02
CA ARG A 6 -8.20 -7.16 11.08
C ARG A 6 -8.09 -6.57 9.68
N ASN A 7 -8.63 -5.37 9.54
CA ASN A 7 -8.55 -4.58 8.31
C ASN A 7 -7.78 -3.30 8.59
N PHE A 8 -6.87 -2.94 7.69
CA PHE A 8 -6.17 -1.66 7.71
C PHE A 8 -6.42 -0.95 6.37
N GLU A 9 -6.89 0.30 6.41
CA GLU A 9 -7.19 1.08 5.22
C GLU A 9 -6.26 2.27 5.08
N PHE A 10 -5.86 2.56 3.85
CA PHE A 10 -5.17 3.79 3.48
C PHE A 10 -5.67 4.32 2.15
N TYR A 11 -5.50 5.62 1.96
CA TYR A 11 -6.06 6.35 0.83
C TYR A 11 -4.95 7.02 0.03
N ALA A 12 -4.97 6.81 -1.27
CA ALA A 12 -4.17 7.57 -2.21
C ALA A 12 -4.80 8.97 -2.42
N ASN A 13 -3.97 9.94 -2.81
CA ASN A 13 -4.39 11.31 -3.09
C ASN A 13 -5.28 11.44 -4.34
N GLN A 14 -5.32 10.42 -5.17
CA GLN A 14 -6.10 10.35 -6.40
C GLN A 14 -6.53 8.90 -6.62
N GLU A 15 -7.39 8.68 -7.61
CA GLU A 15 -7.76 7.34 -8.05
C GLU A 15 -6.52 6.50 -8.39
N ILE A 16 -6.51 5.26 -7.91
CA ILE A 16 -5.41 4.32 -8.08
C ILE A 16 -5.55 3.70 -9.48
N SER A 17 -4.55 3.94 -10.31
CA SER A 17 -4.44 3.33 -11.64
C SER A 17 -4.16 1.82 -11.55
N GLY A 18 -4.45 1.09 -12.63
CA GLY A 18 -4.15 -0.35 -12.69
C GLY A 18 -2.68 -0.69 -12.41
N PHE A 19 -1.74 0.16 -12.83
CA PHE A 19 -0.32 0.01 -12.52
C PHE A 19 -0.04 0.13 -11.01
N GLU A 20 -0.66 1.08 -10.33
CA GLU A 20 -0.50 1.27 -8.89
C GLU A 20 -1.12 0.10 -8.10
N ILE A 21 -2.24 -0.45 -8.58
CA ILE A 21 -2.83 -1.68 -8.06
C ILE A 21 -1.80 -2.83 -8.15
N GLU A 22 -1.20 -3.06 -9.31
CA GLU A 22 -0.18 -4.11 -9.49
C GLU A 22 1.02 -3.94 -8.57
N VAL A 23 1.48 -2.70 -8.35
CA VAL A 23 2.57 -2.41 -7.40
C VAL A 23 2.18 -2.75 -5.97
N VAL A 24 0.97 -2.36 -5.54
CA VAL A 24 0.45 -2.67 -4.19
C VAL A 24 0.37 -4.18 -3.99
N TYR A 25 -0.23 -4.90 -4.95
CA TYR A 25 -0.27 -6.36 -4.89
C TYR A 25 1.12 -6.96 -4.86
N SER A 26 2.03 -6.53 -5.72
CA SER A 26 3.41 -7.05 -5.74
C SER A 26 4.18 -6.80 -4.45
N PHE A 27 3.86 -5.72 -3.74
CA PHE A 27 4.52 -5.34 -2.49
C PHE A 27 4.02 -6.15 -1.29
N PHE A 28 2.70 -6.35 -1.17
CA PHE A 28 2.11 -7.04 -0.03
C PHE A 28 1.89 -8.54 -0.25
N ASN A 29 1.92 -9.02 -1.51
CA ASN A 29 1.82 -10.44 -1.80
C ASN A 29 3.03 -11.19 -1.22
N GLY A 30 2.77 -12.19 -0.37
CA GLY A 30 3.80 -12.95 0.32
C GLY A 30 4.31 -12.33 1.62
N VAL A 31 3.78 -11.18 2.06
CA VAL A 31 4.04 -10.67 3.40
C VAL A 31 3.32 -11.54 4.43
N ASP A 32 4.07 -12.08 5.38
CA ASP A 32 3.51 -12.95 6.41
C ASP A 32 2.44 -12.21 7.25
N GLY A 33 1.30 -12.87 7.46
CA GLY A 33 0.13 -12.29 8.10
C GLY A 33 -0.77 -11.44 7.21
N VAL A 34 -0.40 -11.07 5.98
CA VAL A 34 -1.35 -10.48 5.01
C VAL A 34 -2.16 -11.60 4.36
N THR A 35 -3.49 -11.47 4.41
CA THR A 35 -4.42 -12.49 3.92
C THR A 35 -5.11 -12.08 2.62
N ASP A 36 -5.55 -10.83 2.51
CA ASP A 36 -6.18 -10.29 1.31
C ASP A 36 -5.84 -8.81 1.14
N ILE A 37 -5.97 -8.32 -0.10
CA ILE A 37 -5.75 -6.94 -0.50
C ILE A 37 -6.92 -6.54 -1.39
N TYR A 38 -7.55 -5.40 -1.10
CA TYR A 38 -8.64 -4.84 -1.92
C TYR A 38 -8.29 -3.41 -2.33
N CYS A 39 -8.36 -3.13 -3.62
CA CYS A 39 -8.15 -1.80 -4.18
C CYS A 39 -9.44 -1.33 -4.86
N MET A 40 -9.95 -0.16 -4.49
CA MET A 40 -11.15 0.43 -5.08
C MET A 40 -11.04 1.95 -5.09
N GLU A 41 -11.18 2.58 -6.25
CA GLU A 41 -11.00 4.01 -6.44
C GLU A 41 -9.64 4.49 -5.89
N ASN A 42 -9.63 5.32 -4.85
CA ASN A 42 -8.41 5.77 -4.17
C ASN A 42 -8.15 5.03 -2.85
N ARG A 43 -8.89 3.99 -2.52
CA ARG A 43 -8.80 3.25 -1.26
C ARG A 43 -8.09 1.92 -1.47
N ILE A 44 -7.19 1.61 -0.54
CA ILE A 44 -6.52 0.32 -0.42
C ILE A 44 -6.85 -0.23 0.97
N GLN A 45 -7.33 -1.47 1.01
CA GLN A 45 -7.63 -2.19 2.23
C GLN A 45 -6.77 -3.45 2.31
N LEU A 46 -6.02 -3.59 3.39
CA LEU A 46 -5.30 -4.81 3.74
C LEU A 46 -6.10 -5.58 4.78
N VAL A 47 -6.29 -6.89 4.55
CA VAL A 47 -6.83 -7.82 5.53
C VAL A 47 -5.68 -8.64 6.07
N TYR A 48 -5.48 -8.67 7.38
CA TYR A 48 -4.30 -9.28 8.00
C TYR A 48 -4.59 -9.97 9.33
N ASP A 49 -3.78 -10.96 9.69
CA ASP A 49 -3.79 -11.61 11.00
C ASP A 49 -2.97 -10.81 12.02
N SER A 50 -3.66 -10.22 13.00
CA SER A 50 -3.05 -9.37 14.02
C SER A 50 -2.17 -10.11 15.04
N SER A 51 -2.08 -11.44 14.96
CA SER A 51 -1.13 -12.23 15.75
C SER A 51 0.23 -12.42 15.08
N VAL A 52 0.32 -12.13 13.78
CA VAL A 52 1.55 -12.25 12.98
C VAL A 52 2.05 -10.85 12.58
N LEU A 53 1.13 -9.98 12.14
CA LEU A 53 1.44 -8.65 11.64
C LEU A 53 0.67 -7.60 12.43
N ASN A 54 1.35 -6.55 12.91
CA ASN A 54 0.69 -5.46 13.64
C ASN A 54 0.57 -4.16 12.82
N GLU A 55 -0.29 -3.25 13.26
CA GLU A 55 -0.57 -1.99 12.55
C GLU A 55 0.68 -1.14 12.35
N SER A 56 1.61 -1.09 13.32
CA SER A 56 2.84 -0.31 13.19
C SER A 56 3.76 -0.85 12.08
N GLN A 57 3.84 -2.17 11.91
CA GLN A 57 4.57 -2.79 10.81
C GLN A 57 3.93 -2.47 9.46
N ILE A 58 2.60 -2.52 9.38
CA ILE A 58 1.84 -2.14 8.19
C ILE A 58 2.09 -0.67 7.85
N LEU A 59 2.08 0.23 8.83
CA LEU A 59 2.36 1.64 8.62
C LEU A 59 3.76 1.90 8.06
N ILE A 60 4.77 1.18 8.56
CA ILE A 60 6.14 1.27 8.04
C ILE A 60 6.18 0.82 6.57
N MET A 61 5.56 -0.32 6.26
CA MET A 61 5.44 -0.86 4.89
C MET A 61 4.73 0.11 3.93
N VAL A 62 3.62 0.70 4.36
CA VAL A 62 2.86 1.69 3.60
C VAL A 62 3.70 2.96 3.37
N SER A 63 4.45 3.40 4.38
CA SER A 63 5.39 4.52 4.26
C SER A 63 6.53 4.23 3.26
N GLU A 64 7.05 3.00 3.21
CA GLU A 64 8.06 2.58 2.24
C GLU A 64 7.55 2.59 0.79
N LEU A 65 6.26 2.32 0.59
CA LEU A 65 5.59 2.52 -0.70
C LEU A 65 5.44 4.02 -1.09
N GLY A 66 5.80 4.94 -0.19
CA GLY A 66 5.57 6.36 -0.36
C GLY A 66 4.10 6.76 -0.15
N LEU A 67 3.30 5.87 0.42
CA LEU A 67 1.93 6.13 0.84
C LEU A 67 2.00 6.64 2.28
N GLU A 68 1.60 7.89 2.52
CA GLU A 68 1.49 8.39 3.88
C GLU A 68 0.16 7.92 4.48
N GLU A 69 0.14 7.58 5.77
CA GLU A 69 -1.09 7.26 6.51
C GLU A 69 -2.05 8.46 6.42
N MET A 70 -2.97 8.42 5.46
CA MET A 70 -3.93 9.49 5.28
C MET A 70 -5.09 9.29 6.24
N LYS A 71 -4.96 9.84 7.45
CA LYS A 71 -6.15 10.29 8.19
C LYS A 71 -6.91 11.23 7.25
N ARG A 72 -8.22 11.00 7.09
CA ARG A 72 -9.15 11.69 6.15
C ARG A 72 -8.98 13.21 5.97
N ASP A 73 -8.25 13.89 6.86
CA ASP A 73 -8.16 15.35 6.94
C ASP A 73 -6.80 16.01 6.62
N LYS A 74 -5.75 15.30 6.16
CA LYS A 74 -4.48 15.98 5.80
C LYS A 74 -3.84 15.50 4.49
N VAL A 75 -3.94 16.36 3.48
CA VAL A 75 -3.30 16.26 2.15
C VAL A 75 -1.84 16.73 2.18
N LYS A 76 -1.00 16.04 1.39
CA LYS A 76 0.29 16.40 0.74
C LYS A 76 1.36 15.36 1.11
N SER A 77 2.24 14.82 0.26
CA SER A 77 2.55 15.01 -1.17
C SER A 77 3.78 14.14 -1.53
N ASN A 78 3.78 12.81 -1.32
CA ASN A 78 5.02 12.01 -1.52
C ASN A 78 4.92 10.75 -2.40
N PHE A 79 3.72 10.24 -2.70
CA PHE A 79 3.54 9.01 -3.49
C PHE A 79 4.13 9.05 -4.92
N PHE A 80 3.94 10.17 -5.64
CA PHE A 80 4.38 10.26 -7.04
C PHE A 80 5.90 10.25 -7.22
N ARG A 81 6.67 10.67 -6.22
CA ARG A 81 8.14 10.74 -6.34
C ARG A 81 8.76 9.34 -6.36
N PHE A 82 8.19 8.38 -5.63
CA PHE A 82 8.65 7.00 -5.65
C PHE A 82 8.30 6.30 -6.96
N LEU A 83 7.04 6.40 -7.41
CA LEU A 83 6.59 5.75 -8.66
C LEU A 83 7.25 6.33 -9.91
N THR A 84 7.47 7.64 -9.98
CA THR A 84 8.22 8.24 -11.11
C THR A 84 9.68 7.79 -11.14
N THR A 85 10.30 7.57 -9.97
CA THR A 85 11.66 7.03 -9.88
C THR A 85 11.71 5.56 -10.29
N PHE A 86 10.73 4.76 -9.84
CA PHE A 86 10.64 3.34 -10.18
C PHE A 86 10.34 3.13 -11.68
N LYS A 87 9.39 3.89 -12.24
CA LYS A 87 9.07 3.89 -13.68
C LYS A 87 10.27 4.30 -14.53
N LYS A 88 11.07 5.29 -14.09
CA LYS A 88 12.33 5.68 -14.76
C LYS A 88 13.38 4.56 -14.70
N ARG A 89 13.48 3.81 -13.60
CA ARG A 89 14.41 2.67 -13.48
C ARG A 89 14.01 1.50 -14.38
N LEU A 90 12.71 1.21 -14.50
CA LEU A 90 12.22 0.14 -15.38
C LEU A 90 12.37 0.47 -16.87
N HIS A 91 12.15 1.72 -17.29
CA HIS A 91 12.34 2.13 -18.70
C HIS A 91 13.78 2.54 -19.06
N GLY A 92 14.63 2.84 -18.07
CA GLY A 92 16.03 3.20 -18.29
C GLY A 92 16.98 2.01 -18.46
N ALA A 93 16.53 0.78 -18.21
CA ALA A 93 17.34 -0.44 -18.31
C ALA A 93 17.37 -1.10 -19.71
N ASN A 94 16.71 -0.49 -20.72
CA ASN A 94 16.61 -1.01 -22.09
C ASN A 94 17.26 -0.08 -23.16
N ARG A 95 18.38 0.57 -22.84
CA ARG A 95 19.23 1.26 -23.83
C ARG A 95 20.69 0.90 -23.66
#